data_AF-A0A7G1GBU5-F1
#
_entry.id   AF-A0A7G1GBU5-F1
#
_cell.length_a   1.000
_cell.length_b   1.000
_cell.length_c   1.000
_cell.angle_alpha   90.00
_cell.angle_beta   90.00
_cell.angle_gamma   90.00
#
_symmetry.space_group_name_H-M   'P 1'
#
loop_
_entity.id
_entity.type
_entity.pdbx_description
1 polymer ?
#
loop_
_entity_poly.entity_id
_entity_poly.type
_entity_poly.pdbx_seq_one_letter_code
_entity_poly.pdbx_strand_id
1 'polypeptide(L)'
;MEKILKLKKSEIQKLSLKELISILESINSYFESNQENTDIELSLDLYKKSMEIMTYAKKKMILIKEEKEKIDEMYKNIISEE
;
A
#
# COMPACT_ATOMS: atom_id res chain seq x y z
N MET A 1 -9.40 11.75 -8.38
CA MET A 1 -8.63 12.03 -7.15
C MET A 1 -9.49 12.20 -5.91
N GLU A 2 -10.60 12.94 -5.95
CA GLU A 2 -11.49 13.10 -4.77
C GLU A 2 -11.91 11.79 -4.08
N LYS A 3 -12.25 10.74 -4.85
CA LYS A 3 -12.63 9.44 -4.28
C LYS A 3 -11.53 8.86 -3.40
N ILE A 4 -10.26 9.02 -3.79
CA ILE A 4 -9.09 8.54 -3.05
C ILE A 4 -8.90 9.36 -1.77
N LEU A 5 -9.06 10.69 -1.86
CA LEU A 5 -8.96 11.59 -0.69
C LEU A 5 -10.03 11.28 0.36
N LYS A 6 -11.25 10.93 -0.08
CA LYS A 6 -12.39 10.62 0.78
C LYS A 6 -12.31 9.24 1.45
N LEU A 7 -11.37 8.37 1.07
CA LEU A 7 -11.22 7.05 1.69
C LEU A 7 -10.94 7.18 3.19
N LYS A 8 -11.71 6.50 4.02
CA LYS A 8 -11.45 6.43 5.46
C LYS A 8 -10.35 5.41 5.75
N LYS A 9 -9.66 5.62 6.87
CA LYS A 9 -8.64 4.70 7.40
C LYS A 9 -9.12 3.24 7.47
N SER A 10 -10.37 3.02 7.88
CA SER A 10 -11.00 1.70 7.97
C SER A 10 -11.24 1.05 6.61
N GLU A 11 -11.45 1.84 5.56
CA GLU A 11 -11.62 1.35 4.20
C GLU A 11 -10.26 0.96 3.62
N ILE A 12 -9.24 1.79 3.83
CA ILE A 12 -7.85 1.51 3.41
C ILE A 12 -7.33 0.20 4.01
N GLN A 13 -7.64 -0.08 5.28
CA GLN A 13 -7.22 -1.31 5.96
C GLN A 13 -7.79 -2.59 5.33
N LYS A 14 -9.00 -2.50 4.75
CA LYS A 14 -9.69 -3.63 4.14
C LYS A 14 -9.16 -3.97 2.74
N LEU A 15 -8.48 -3.03 2.09
CA LEU A 15 -7.92 -3.24 0.76
C LEU A 15 -6.80 -4.29 0.78
N SER A 16 -6.69 -5.04 -0.31
CA SER A 16 -5.53 -5.90 -0.59
C SER A 16 -4.28 -5.07 -0.89
N LEU A 17 -3.10 -5.70 -0.81
CA LEU A 17 -1.84 -5.04 -1.18
C LEU A 17 -1.87 -4.56 -2.65
N LYS A 18 -2.45 -5.35 -3.56
CA LYS A 18 -2.58 -4.99 -4.98
C LYS A 18 -3.42 -3.73 -5.18
N GLU A 19 -4.56 -3.62 -4.48
CA GLU A 19 -5.42 -2.43 -4.55
C GLU A 19 -4.72 -1.20 -3.99
N LEU A 20 -4.01 -1.34 -2.86
CA LEU A 20 -3.23 -0.24 -2.28
C LEU A 20 -2.16 0.27 -3.25
N ILE A 21 -1.43 -0.63 -3.92
CA ILE A 21 -0.42 -0.28 -4.92
C ILE A 21 -1.07 0.42 -6.12
N SER A 22 -2.18 -0.11 -6.64
CA SER A 22 -2.88 0.48 -7.77
C SER A 22 -3.37 1.91 -7.50
N ILE A 23 -3.79 2.19 -6.25
CA ILE A 23 -4.14 3.56 -5.84
C ILE A 23 -2.89 4.46 -5.85
N LEU A 24 -1.76 3.98 -5.34
CA LEU A 24 -0.50 4.75 -5.35
C LEU A 24 -0.03 5.05 -6.78
N GLU A 25 -0.11 4.07 -7.68
CA GLU A 25 0.19 4.25 -9.11
C GLU A 25 -0.72 5.31 -9.73
N SER A 26 -2.02 5.27 -9.41
CA SER A 26 -2.98 6.27 -9.90
C SER A 26 -2.64 7.68 -9.42
N ILE A 27 -2.21 7.84 -8.15
CA ILE A 27 -1.77 9.13 -7.61
C ILE A 27 -0.48 9.60 -8.31
N ASN A 28 0.47 8.68 -8.54
CA ASN A 28 1.72 9.01 -9.21
C ASN A 28 1.48 9.47 -10.66
N SER A 29 0.64 8.74 -11.41
CA SER A 29 0.25 9.14 -12.78
C SER A 29 -0.44 10.50 -12.82
N TYR A 30 -1.20 10.85 -11.79
CA TYR A 30 -1.78 12.19 -11.68
C TYR A 30 -0.71 13.27 -11.51
N PHE A 31 0.30 13.07 -10.67
CA PHE A 31 1.40 14.01 -10.53
C PHE A 31 2.20 14.15 -11.83
N GLU A 32 2.47 13.05 -12.53
CA GLU A 32 3.17 13.07 -13.81
C GLU A 32 2.39 13.81 -14.90
N SER A 33 1.06 13.65 -14.94
CA SER A 33 0.21 14.25 -15.96
C SER A 33 -0.09 15.74 -15.73
N ASN A 34 0.08 16.25 -14.50
CA ASN A 34 -0.35 17.60 -14.12
C ASN A 34 0.80 18.54 -13.73
N GLN A 35 2.06 18.20 -14.05
CA GLN A 35 3.27 18.91 -13.60
C GLN A 35 3.25 20.44 -13.81
N GLU A 36 2.56 20.94 -14.84
CA GLU A 36 2.57 22.38 -15.16
C GLU A 36 1.38 23.17 -14.58
N ASN A 37 0.32 22.51 -14.09
CA ASN A 37 -0.93 23.14 -13.61
C ASN A 37 -1.49 22.48 -12.34
N THR A 38 -0.63 21.96 -11.47
CA THR A 38 -1.12 21.28 -10.26
C THR A 38 -1.54 22.28 -9.20
N ASP A 39 -2.78 22.15 -8.73
CA ASP A 39 -3.24 22.80 -7.50
C ASP A 39 -2.39 22.29 -6.32
N ILE A 40 -1.67 23.21 -5.67
CA ILE A 40 -0.74 22.90 -4.58
C ILE A 40 -1.46 22.30 -3.38
N GLU A 41 -2.67 22.77 -3.05
CA GLU A 41 -3.43 22.27 -1.91
C GLU A 41 -3.87 20.83 -2.14
N LEU A 42 -4.42 20.56 -3.32
CA LEU A 42 -4.77 19.20 -3.75
C LEU A 42 -3.54 18.27 -3.77
N SER A 43 -2.39 18.77 -4.22
CA SER A 43 -1.14 18.02 -4.24
C SER A 43 -0.68 17.60 -2.86
N LEU A 44 -0.73 18.53 -1.89
CA LEU A 44 -0.36 18.27 -0.51
C LEU A 44 -1.28 17.22 0.13
N ASP A 45 -2.58 17.29 -0.14
CA ASP A 45 -3.54 16.33 0.38
C ASP A 45 -3.37 14.93 -0.23
N LEU A 46 -3.12 14.85 -1.54
CA LEU A 46 -2.80 13.58 -2.20
C LEU A 46 -1.49 12.99 -1.68
N TYR A 47 -0.49 13.81 -1.40
CA TYR A 47 0.76 13.35 -0.82
C TYR A 47 0.57 12.75 0.58
N LYS A 48 -0.13 13.47 1.47
CA LYS A 48 -0.49 12.95 2.81
C LYS A 48 -1.28 11.65 2.70
N LYS A 49 -2.22 11.57 1.75
CA LYS A 49 -3.02 10.37 1.52
C LYS A 49 -2.20 9.19 1.05
N SER A 50 -1.25 9.44 0.14
CA SER A 50 -0.30 8.43 -0.35
C SER A 50 0.53 7.86 0.79
N MET A 51 1.02 8.71 1.69
CA MET A 51 1.78 8.27 2.87
C MET A 51 0.96 7.37 3.80
N GLU A 52 -0.32 7.69 4.00
CA GLU A 52 -1.24 6.84 4.76
C GLU A 52 -1.37 5.46 4.10
N ILE A 53 -1.63 5.42 2.79
CA ILE A 53 -1.78 4.19 2.00
C ILE A 53 -0.49 3.35 2.02
N MET A 54 0.67 3.98 1.80
CA MET A 54 1.98 3.31 1.85
C MET A 54 2.25 2.68 3.21
N THR A 55 1.84 3.33 4.29
CA THR A 55 2.00 2.79 5.65
C THR A 55 1.23 1.48 5.80
N TYR A 56 0.03 1.39 5.25
CA TYR A 56 -0.76 0.15 5.28
C TYR A 56 -0.22 -0.93 4.35
N ALA A 57 0.24 -0.55 3.16
CA ALA A 57 0.89 -1.48 2.25
C ALA A 57 2.12 -2.11 2.93
N LYS A 58 2.98 -1.30 3.57
CA LYS A 58 4.14 -1.77 4.32
C LYS A 58 3.76 -2.75 5.44
N LYS A 59 2.72 -2.43 6.23
CA LYS A 59 2.24 -3.32 7.29
C LYS A 59 1.81 -4.69 6.75
N LYS A 60 1.06 -4.73 5.64
CA LYS A 60 0.66 -5.99 5.01
C LYS A 60 1.87 -6.79 4.50
N MET A 61 2.88 -6.12 3.93
CA MET A 61 4.11 -6.80 3.49
C MET A 61 4.88 -7.42 4.65
N ILE A 62 4.94 -6.75 5.80
CA ILE A 62 5.58 -7.31 7.01
C ILE A 62 4.85 -8.58 7.45
N LEU A 63 3.51 -8.54 7.53
CA LEU A 63 2.72 -9.71 7.90
C LEU A 63 2.93 -10.89 6.94
N ILE A 64 2.92 -10.64 5.63
CA ILE A 64 3.18 -11.68 4.61
C ILE A 64 4.59 -12.27 4.79
N LYS A 65 5.58 -11.43 5.10
CA LYS A 65 6.95 -11.89 5.35
C LYS A 65 7.01 -12.80 6.58
N GLU A 66 6.38 -12.41 7.69
CA GLU A 66 6.34 -13.21 8.92
C GLU A 66 5.61 -14.54 8.71
N GLU A 67 4.52 -14.55 7.95
CA GLU A 67 3.80 -15.79 7.60
C GLU A 67 4.67 -16.71 6.75
N LYS A 68 5.39 -16.16 5.76
CA LYS A 68 6.35 -16.93 4.95
C LYS A 68 7.43 -17.55 5.83
N GLU A 69 8.04 -16.77 6.72
CA GLU A 69 9.12 -17.26 7.60
C GLU A 69 8.67 -18.44 8.47
N LYS A 70 7.44 -18.38 9.01
CA LYS A 70 6.85 -19.51 9.76
C LYS A 70 6.66 -20.76 8.88
N ILE A 71 6.17 -20.59 7.65
CA ILE A 71 6.00 -21.71 6.71
C ILE A 71 7.36 -22.33 6.36
N ASP A 72 8.37 -21.50 6.11
CA ASP A 72 9.74 -21.94 5.80
C ASP A 72 10.35 -22.73 6.97
N GLU A 73 10.12 -22.31 8.22
CA GLU A 73 10.54 -23.05 9.42
C GLU A 73 9.82 -24.41 9.55
N MET A 74 8.50 -24.43 9.38
CA MET A 74 7.72 -25.69 9.39
C MET A 74 8.24 -26.66 8.34
N TYR A 75 8.52 -26.17 7.13
CA TYR A 75 9.02 -26.99 6.03
C TYR A 75 10.40 -27.57 6.31
N LYS A 76 11.31 -26.78 6.90
CA LYS A 76 12.64 -27.26 7.32
C LYS A 76 12.54 -28.36 8.35
N ASN A 77 11.66 -28.23 9.34
CA ASN A 77 11.47 -29.24 10.39
C ASN A 77 11.00 -30.57 9.79
N ILE A 78 10.06 -30.53 8.85
CA ILE A 78 9.56 -31.75 8.16
C ILE A 78 10.70 -32.45 7.40
N ILE A 79 11.50 -31.70 6.64
CA ILE A 79 12.62 -32.28 5.87
C ILE A 79 13.72 -32.81 6.79
N SER A 80 13.95 -32.20 7.95
CA SER A 80 14.98 -32.65 8.89
C SER A 80 14.58 -33.87 9.73
N GLU A 81 13.31 -34.28 9.71
CA GLU A 81 12.81 -35.48 10.40
C GLU A 81 12.82 -36.76 9.51
N GLU A 82 13.20 -36.64 8.23
CA GLU A 82 13.51 -37.76 7.31
C GLU A 82 15.01 -38.08 7.26
#